data_AF-A0A858SPG0-F1
#
_entry.id   AF-A0A858SPG0-F1
#
_cell.length_a   1.000
_cell.length_b   1.000
_cell.length_c   1.000
_cell.angle_alpha   90.00
_cell.angle_beta   90.00
_cell.angle_gamma   90.00
#
_symmetry.space_group_name_H-M   'P 1'
#
loop_
_entity.id
_entity.type
_entity.pdbx_description
1 polymer ?
#
loop_
_entity_poly.entity_id
_entity_poly.type
_entity_poly.pdbx_seq_one_letter_code
_entity_poly.pdbx_strand_id
1 'polypeptide(L)'
;MTDAPEDEVLATVSASIGRRILGIGLLALLAVIVIWMAVTKSPAFGWQIFLIGLGITALMIADAMRRSTACVLELTTTMLREKDGRIIARIDEITDVERGAFAFKPSNGFLLTTSTRGSRAWRPGVWWRMGRKIGIGGMLPGRQTKFMSEIIAVRLAEREAR
;
A
#
# COMPACT_ATOMS: atom_id res chain seq x y z
N MET A 1 -21.19 19.41 -24.28
CA MET A 1 -21.21 18.78 -22.95
C MET A 1 -20.51 17.44 -23.14
N THR A 2 -19.20 17.43 -22.98
CA THR A 2 -18.37 16.27 -23.38
C THR A 2 -18.43 15.25 -22.25
N ASP A 3 -19.05 14.10 -22.51
CA ASP A 3 -18.90 12.89 -21.70
C ASP A 3 -17.41 12.52 -21.69
N ALA A 4 -16.68 12.97 -20.68
CA ALA A 4 -15.45 12.31 -20.31
C ALA A 4 -15.85 10.92 -19.84
N PRO A 5 -15.34 9.83 -20.43
CA PRO A 5 -15.70 8.49 -20.00
C PRO A 5 -15.41 8.37 -18.50
N GLU A 6 -16.38 7.90 -17.70
CA GLU A 6 -16.28 7.81 -16.23
C GLU A 6 -15.05 7.00 -15.74
N ASP A 7 -14.40 6.28 -16.65
CA ASP A 7 -13.18 5.48 -16.50
C ASP A 7 -11.88 6.18 -16.93
N GLU A 8 -11.88 7.47 -17.28
CA GLU A 8 -10.64 8.18 -17.62
C GLU A 8 -9.66 8.11 -16.45
N VAL A 9 -8.50 7.50 -16.69
CA VAL A 9 -7.44 7.31 -15.70
C VAL A 9 -6.61 8.58 -15.62
N LEU A 10 -6.73 9.30 -14.50
CA LEU A 10 -6.03 10.55 -14.21
C LEU A 10 -4.60 10.32 -13.74
N ALA A 11 -4.38 9.26 -12.97
CA ALA A 11 -3.06 8.90 -12.47
C ALA A 11 -2.95 7.40 -12.18
N THR A 12 -1.76 6.87 -12.43
CA THR A 12 -1.42 5.47 -12.14
C THR A 12 -0.18 5.42 -11.25
N VAL A 13 -0.23 4.57 -10.21
CA VAL A 13 0.88 4.39 -9.27
C VAL A 13 1.19 2.89 -9.16
N SER A 14 2.44 2.52 -9.37
CA SER A 14 2.91 1.13 -9.24
C SER A 14 4.23 1.08 -8.49
N ALA A 15 4.44 0.06 -7.68
CA ALA A 15 5.71 -0.13 -6.98
C ALA A 15 6.87 -0.25 -7.98
N SER A 16 8.01 0.37 -7.66
CA SER A 16 9.21 0.26 -8.50
C SER A 16 9.73 -1.18 -8.48
N ILE A 17 9.95 -1.76 -9.66
CA ILE A 17 10.49 -3.13 -9.82
C ILE A 17 11.82 -3.27 -9.05
N GLY A 18 12.74 -2.31 -9.19
CA GLY A 18 14.03 -2.35 -8.51
C GLY A 18 13.90 -2.35 -6.98
N ARG A 19 13.08 -1.46 -6.42
CA ARG A 19 12.83 -1.40 -4.96
C ARG A 19 12.14 -2.67 -4.45
N ARG A 20 11.25 -3.26 -5.26
CA ARG A 20 10.54 -4.49 -4.94
C ARG A 20 11.49 -5.68 -4.88
N ILE A 21 12.36 -5.85 -5.88
CA ILE A 21 13.35 -6.94 -5.93
C ILE A 21 14.32 -6.82 -4.76
N LEU A 22 14.89 -5.63 -4.53
CA LEU A 22 15.84 -5.42 -3.44
C LEU A 22 15.21 -5.62 -2.06
N GLY A 23 14.07 -4.97 -1.79
CA GLY A 23 13.42 -5.05 -0.47
C GLY A 23 12.94 -6.46 -0.11
N ILE A 24 12.29 -7.14 -1.07
CA ILE A 24 11.81 -8.51 -0.85
C ILE A 24 12.98 -9.50 -0.82
N GLY A 25 13.98 -9.31 -1.68
CA GLY A 25 15.17 -10.16 -1.74
C GLY A 25 15.97 -10.10 -0.44
N LEU A 26 16.18 -8.92 0.12
CA LEU A 26 16.86 -8.75 1.41
C LEU A 26 16.07 -9.37 2.57
N LEU A 27 14.74 -9.21 2.59
CA LEU A 27 13.90 -9.84 3.61
C LEU A 27 13.95 -11.37 3.52
N ALA A 28 13.88 -11.93 2.31
CA ALA A 28 13.99 -13.36 2.08
C ALA A 28 15.38 -13.89 2.47
N LEU A 29 16.44 -13.18 2.11
CA LEU A 29 17.81 -13.54 2.49
C LEU A 29 17.98 -13.54 4.01
N LEU A 30 17.48 -12.49 4.70
CA LEU A 30 17.52 -12.42 6.15
C LEU A 30 16.78 -13.59 6.79
N ALA A 31 15.60 -13.94 6.29
CA ALA A 31 14.84 -15.07 6.78
C ALA A 31 15.59 -16.40 6.63
N VAL A 32 16.26 -16.62 5.49
CA VAL A 32 17.11 -17.80 5.25
C VAL A 32 18.28 -17.83 6.23
N ILE A 33 18.96 -16.71 6.46
CA ILE A 33 20.06 -16.62 7.43
C ILE A 33 19.58 -16.95 8.85
N VAL A 34 18.42 -16.45 9.27
CA VAL A 34 17.84 -16.72 10.59
C VAL A 34 17.52 -18.21 10.77
N ILE A 35 16.92 -18.84 9.76
CA ILE A 35 16.63 -20.28 9.78
C ILE A 35 17.94 -21.09 9.79
N TRP A 36 18.92 -20.68 8.98
CA TRP A 36 20.23 -21.32 8.93
C TRP A 36 20.96 -21.25 10.27
N MET A 37 20.90 -20.12 10.98
CA MET A 37 21.44 -20.00 12.34
C MET A 37 20.73 -20.92 13.32
N ALA A 38 19.41 -21.04 13.23
CA ALA A 38 18.64 -21.95 14.08
C ALA A 38 19.08 -23.41 13.93
N VAL A 39 19.49 -23.83 12.73
CA VAL A 39 19.95 -25.19 12.44
C VAL A 39 21.44 -25.39 12.79
N THR A 40 22.30 -24.41 12.49
CA THR A 40 23.76 -24.60 12.57
C THR A 40 24.38 -24.24 13.91
N LYS A 41 23.78 -23.33 14.68
CA LYS A 41 24.36 -22.86 15.95
C LYS A 41 23.86 -23.64 17.17
N SER A 42 23.03 -24.67 16.97
CA SER A 42 22.45 -25.51 18.03
C SER A 42 21.97 -24.69 19.25
N PRO A 43 21.10 -23.68 19.06
CA PRO A 43 20.58 -22.91 20.17
C PRO A 43 19.71 -23.79 21.09
N ALA A 44 19.44 -23.33 22.30
CA ALA A 44 18.49 -24.01 23.18
C ALA A 44 17.15 -24.23 22.46
N PHE A 45 16.49 -25.36 22.73
CA PHE A 45 15.33 -25.83 21.97
C PHE A 45 14.22 -24.78 21.77
N GLY A 46 13.89 -24.01 22.81
CA GLY A 46 12.90 -22.93 22.71
C GLY A 46 13.32 -21.81 21.74
N TRP A 47 14.59 -21.42 21.75
CA TRP A 47 15.13 -20.43 20.82
C TRP A 47 15.22 -20.97 19.39
N GLN A 48 15.51 -22.26 19.23
CA GLN A 48 15.49 -22.90 17.91
C GLN A 48 14.11 -22.81 17.26
N ILE A 49 13.05 -23.19 17.99
CA ILE A 49 11.66 -23.09 17.51
C ILE A 49 11.31 -21.64 17.19
N PHE A 50 11.66 -20.71 18.08
CA PHE A 50 11.38 -19.29 17.87
C PHE A 50 12.04 -18.76 16.60
N LEU A 51 13.32 -19.04 16.37
CA LEU A 51 14.05 -18.57 15.19
C LEU A 51 13.50 -19.17 13.89
N ILE A 52 13.15 -20.46 13.89
CA ILE A 52 12.50 -21.12 12.75
C ILE A 52 11.15 -20.45 12.47
N GLY A 53 10.32 -20.26 13.48
CA GLY A 53 9.02 -19.60 13.35
C GLY A 53 9.13 -18.17 12.83
N LEU A 54 10.11 -17.41 13.33
CA LEU A 54 10.40 -16.05 12.89
C LEU A 54 10.82 -16.01 11.41
N GLY A 55 11.73 -16.90 11.01
CA GLY A 55 12.18 -16.99 9.62
C GLY A 55 11.04 -17.39 8.67
N ILE A 56 10.23 -18.39 9.03
CA ILE A 56 9.05 -18.78 8.25
C ILE A 56 8.09 -17.59 8.11
N THR A 57 7.81 -16.88 9.20
CA THR A 57 6.94 -15.70 9.19
C THR A 57 7.49 -14.60 8.28
N ALA A 58 8.80 -14.35 8.33
CA ALA A 58 9.46 -13.39 7.44
C ALA A 58 9.34 -13.79 5.96
N LEU A 59 9.48 -15.08 5.62
CA LEU A 59 9.25 -15.59 4.27
C LEU A 59 7.79 -15.41 3.83
N MET A 60 6.82 -15.66 4.72
CA MET A 60 5.40 -15.42 4.44
C MET A 60 5.12 -13.94 4.17
N ILE A 61 5.74 -13.03 4.92
CA ILE A 61 5.64 -11.58 4.69
C ILE A 61 6.28 -11.20 3.36
N ALA A 62 7.47 -11.73 3.03
CA ALA A 62 8.13 -11.48 1.75
C ALA A 62 7.27 -11.92 0.57
N ASP A 63 6.64 -13.09 0.68
CA ASP A 63 5.71 -13.65 -0.30
C ASP A 63 4.43 -12.81 -0.43
N ALA A 64 3.85 -12.36 0.69
CA ALA A 64 2.72 -11.45 0.70
C ALA A 64 3.05 -10.08 0.07
N MET A 65 4.22 -9.51 0.37
CA MET A 65 4.72 -8.28 -0.26
C MET A 65 4.93 -8.49 -1.76
N ARG A 66 5.47 -9.64 -2.19
CA ARG A 66 5.64 -9.97 -3.61
C ARG A 66 4.31 -9.91 -4.34
N ARG A 67 3.26 -10.55 -3.83
CA ARG A 67 1.92 -10.52 -4.44
C ARG A 67 1.32 -9.12 -4.44
N SER A 68 1.36 -8.45 -3.29
CA SER A 68 0.74 -7.14 -3.10
C SER A 68 1.35 -6.05 -3.99
N THR A 69 2.68 -6.00 -4.07
CA THR A 69 3.41 -4.97 -4.84
C THR A 69 3.43 -5.20 -6.35
N ALA A 70 2.83 -6.29 -6.83
CA ALA A 70 2.51 -6.44 -8.24
C ALA A 70 1.28 -5.59 -8.66
N CYS A 71 0.52 -5.09 -7.69
CA CYS A 71 -0.66 -4.28 -7.93
C CYS A 71 -0.31 -2.91 -8.50
N VAL A 72 -1.18 -2.43 -9.39
CA VAL A 72 -1.17 -1.09 -9.95
C VAL A 72 -2.41 -0.36 -9.43
N LEU A 73 -2.23 0.83 -8.86
CA LEU A 73 -3.33 1.68 -8.42
C LEU A 73 -3.67 2.67 -9.52
N GLU A 74 -4.94 2.80 -9.84
CA GLU A 74 -5.50 3.72 -10.82
C GLU A 74 -6.45 4.69 -10.13
N LEU A 75 -6.19 5.97 -10.30
CA LEU A 75 -7.11 7.04 -9.94
C LEU A 75 -7.87 7.45 -11.19
N THR A 76 -9.18 7.23 -11.20
CA THR A 76 -10.09 7.75 -12.22
C THR A 76 -10.78 9.01 -11.72
N THR A 77 -11.59 9.62 -12.59
CA THR A 77 -12.49 10.73 -12.23
C THR A 77 -13.46 10.38 -11.10
N THR A 78 -13.84 9.11 -10.95
CA THR A 78 -14.91 8.65 -10.05
C THR A 78 -14.43 7.77 -8.89
N MET A 79 -13.27 7.11 -9.01
CA MET A 79 -12.78 6.16 -8.00
C MET A 79 -11.26 6.00 -7.98
N LEU A 80 -10.75 5.61 -6.81
CA LEU A 80 -9.44 5.01 -6.65
C LEU A 80 -9.61 3.49 -6.63
N ARG A 81 -8.98 2.77 -7.57
CA ARG A 81 -9.09 1.31 -7.71
C ARG A 81 -7.73 0.64 -7.92
N GLU A 82 -7.67 -0.64 -7.63
CA GLU A 82 -6.63 -1.52 -8.14
C GLU A 82 -6.96 -1.90 -9.59
N LYS A 83 -5.93 -2.05 -10.43
CA LYS A 83 -6.08 -2.43 -11.85
C LYS A 83 -6.76 -3.80 -12.04
N ASP A 84 -6.73 -4.67 -11.02
CA ASP A 84 -7.43 -5.96 -10.99
C ASP A 84 -8.95 -5.82 -10.71
N GLY A 85 -9.45 -4.59 -10.59
CA GLY A 85 -10.87 -4.26 -10.47
C GLY A 85 -11.33 -3.97 -9.05
N ARG A 86 -10.48 -4.11 -8.04
CA ARG A 86 -10.87 -3.83 -6.66
C ARG A 86 -10.97 -2.31 -6.41
N ILE A 87 -12.18 -1.83 -6.12
CA ILE A 87 -12.40 -0.43 -5.71
C ILE A 87 -11.86 -0.22 -4.28
N ILE A 88 -10.99 0.77 -4.11
CA ILE A 88 -10.40 1.14 -2.81
C ILE A 88 -11.30 2.17 -2.12
N ALA A 89 -11.66 3.24 -2.85
CA ALA A 89 -12.56 4.30 -2.41
C ALA A 89 -13.16 5.01 -3.62
N ARG A 90 -14.42 5.44 -3.54
CA ARG A 90 -15.00 6.35 -4.53
C ARG A 90 -14.66 7.80 -4.18
N ILE A 91 -14.46 8.65 -5.19
CA ILE A 91 -14.03 10.04 -4.98
C ILE A 91 -15.08 10.85 -4.21
N ASP A 92 -16.36 10.56 -4.42
CA ASP A 92 -17.48 11.17 -3.69
C ASP A 92 -17.52 10.77 -2.21
N GLU A 93 -17.01 9.59 -1.84
CA GLU A 93 -16.91 9.14 -0.45
C GLU A 93 -15.71 9.72 0.31
N ILE A 94 -14.71 10.25 -0.39
CA ILE A 94 -13.52 10.83 0.23
C ILE A 94 -13.90 12.19 0.85
N THR A 95 -13.61 12.34 2.15
CA THR A 95 -13.89 13.56 2.92
C THR A 95 -12.63 14.36 3.22
N ASP A 96 -11.46 13.72 3.26
CA ASP A 96 -10.19 14.39 3.57
C ASP A 96 -8.99 13.62 2.99
N VAL A 97 -7.90 14.35 2.71
CA VAL A 97 -6.62 13.82 2.22
C VAL A 97 -5.42 14.44 2.96
N GLU A 98 -4.80 13.64 3.84
CA GLU A 98 -3.64 14.07 4.63
C GLU A 98 -2.32 13.74 3.94
N ARG A 99 -1.47 14.77 3.73
CA ARG A 99 -0.18 14.67 3.00
C ARG A 99 1.03 15.09 3.84
N GLY A 100 0.81 15.63 5.03
CA GLY A 100 1.85 16.23 5.88
C GLY A 100 2.81 15.22 6.52
N ALA A 101 3.99 15.69 6.94
CA ALA A 101 5.00 14.87 7.60
C ALA A 101 4.57 14.33 8.98
N PHE A 102 3.58 14.97 9.61
CA PHE A 102 3.01 14.61 10.90
C PHE A 102 1.69 13.81 10.80
N ALA A 103 1.25 13.49 9.58
CA ALA A 103 0.10 12.61 9.38
C ALA A 103 0.52 11.15 9.61
N PHE A 104 -0.38 10.32 10.13
CA PHE A 104 -0.20 8.85 10.20
C PHE A 104 -0.32 8.22 8.80
N LYS A 105 0.55 8.65 7.88
CA LYS A 105 0.60 8.20 6.50
C LYS A 105 1.67 7.12 6.33
N PRO A 106 1.45 6.13 5.47
CA PRO A 106 2.51 5.20 5.10
C PRO A 106 3.68 5.95 4.44
N SER A 107 4.89 5.40 4.54
CA SER A 107 6.09 5.95 3.92
C SER A 107 5.85 6.29 2.45
N ASN A 108 6.34 7.44 1.96
CA ASN A 108 6.11 7.91 0.59
C ASN A 108 4.62 7.96 0.18
N GLY A 109 3.70 8.09 1.14
CA GLY A 109 2.27 7.99 0.90
C GLY A 109 1.46 9.19 1.37
N PHE A 110 0.14 8.98 1.37
CA PHE A 110 -0.89 9.88 1.92
C PHE A 110 -1.97 9.05 2.63
N LEU A 111 -2.80 9.71 3.43
CA LEU A 111 -3.94 9.12 4.10
C LEU A 111 -5.23 9.71 3.53
N LEU A 112 -6.20 8.87 3.23
CA LEU A 112 -7.55 9.28 2.90
C LEU A 112 -8.48 9.00 4.07
N THR A 113 -9.43 9.90 4.30
CA THR A 113 -10.59 9.66 5.15
C THR A 113 -11.83 9.57 4.29
N THR A 114 -12.66 8.55 4.55
CA THR A 114 -13.93 8.31 3.87
C THR A 114 -15.11 8.59 4.81
N SER A 115 -16.24 9.00 4.25
CA SER A 115 -17.47 9.29 5.00
C SER A 115 -18.05 8.04 5.66
N THR A 116 -18.00 6.90 4.96
CA THR A 116 -18.51 5.60 5.40
C THR A 116 -17.38 4.67 5.87
N ARG A 117 -17.69 3.82 6.85
CA ARG A 117 -16.78 2.72 7.22
C ARG A 117 -16.88 1.63 6.15
N GLY A 118 -15.75 1.07 5.76
CA GLY A 118 -15.73 -0.11 4.88
C GLY A 118 -14.93 -1.27 5.46
N SER A 119 -14.86 -2.35 4.68
CA SER A 119 -14.21 -3.59 5.09
C SER A 119 -12.71 -3.38 5.33
N ARG A 120 -12.18 -4.05 6.36
CA ARG A 120 -10.75 -4.02 6.65
C ARG A 120 -10.01 -4.69 5.49
N ALA A 121 -9.03 -3.99 4.95
CA ALA A 121 -8.22 -4.47 3.84
C ALA A 121 -6.76 -4.17 4.10
N TRP A 122 -5.88 -5.08 3.69
CA TRP A 122 -4.46 -4.84 3.76
C TRP A 122 -3.77 -5.44 2.53
N ARG A 123 -3.10 -4.56 1.80
CA ARG A 123 -2.22 -4.88 0.68
C ARG A 123 -0.81 -4.45 1.10
N PRO A 124 -0.04 -5.36 1.74
CA PRO A 124 1.27 -5.05 2.30
C PRO A 124 2.16 -4.27 1.34
N GLY A 125 2.73 -3.16 1.80
CA GLY A 125 3.61 -2.31 1.01
C GLY A 125 2.95 -1.45 -0.07
N VAL A 126 1.61 -1.45 -0.17
CA VAL A 126 0.87 -0.63 -1.17
C VAL A 126 -0.24 0.18 -0.52
N TRP A 127 -1.16 -0.45 0.21
CA TRP A 127 -2.21 0.26 0.92
C TRP A 127 -2.87 -0.57 2.01
N TRP A 128 -3.65 0.10 2.87
CA TRP A 128 -4.48 -0.53 3.88
C TRP A 128 -5.74 0.28 4.13
N ARG A 129 -6.79 -0.37 4.61
CA ARG A 129 -8.02 0.27 5.11
C ARG A 129 -8.32 -0.22 6.51
N MET A 130 -8.58 0.73 7.40
CA MET A 130 -9.07 0.50 8.76
C MET A 130 -10.23 1.45 9.04
N GLY A 131 -11.46 0.92 8.97
CA GLY A 131 -12.68 1.70 9.13
C GLY A 131 -12.83 2.76 8.02
N ARG A 132 -12.71 4.04 8.40
CA ARG A 132 -12.79 5.19 7.49
C ARG A 132 -11.44 5.60 6.90
N LYS A 133 -10.33 5.14 7.50
CA LYS A 133 -8.98 5.56 7.12
C LYS A 133 -8.38 4.60 6.10
N ILE A 134 -7.81 5.16 5.04
CA ILE A 134 -7.15 4.41 3.97
C ILE A 134 -5.75 5.00 3.77
N GLY A 135 -4.71 4.24 4.08
CA GLY A 135 -3.33 4.65 3.83
C GLY A 135 -2.87 4.15 2.48
N ILE A 136 -2.40 5.04 1.59
CA ILE A 136 -1.83 4.71 0.28
C ILE A 136 -0.34 5.02 0.30
N GLY A 137 0.55 4.03 0.12
CA GLY A 137 2.00 4.24 0.14
C GLY A 137 2.82 2.98 0.43
N GLY A 138 3.98 3.15 1.05
CA GLY A 138 4.95 2.08 1.33
C GLY A 138 6.00 1.98 0.23
N MET A 139 5.89 0.96 -0.61
CA MET A 139 6.82 0.71 -1.72
C MET A 139 6.47 1.50 -2.99
N LEU A 140 5.37 2.25 -2.96
CA LEU A 140 4.97 3.14 -4.03
C LEU A 140 5.96 4.34 -4.16
N PRO A 141 6.25 4.81 -5.39
CA PRO A 141 7.13 5.96 -5.59
C PRO A 141 6.52 7.25 -5.04
N GLY A 142 7.25 7.95 -4.16
CA GLY A 142 6.78 9.17 -3.50
C GLY A 142 6.33 10.29 -4.44
N ARG A 143 6.95 10.42 -5.62
CA ARG A 143 6.54 11.41 -6.63
C ARG A 143 5.15 11.10 -7.19
N GLN A 144 4.87 9.82 -7.47
CA GLN A 144 3.59 9.39 -8.06
C GLN A 144 2.46 9.47 -7.03
N THR A 145 2.70 9.03 -5.79
CA THR A 145 1.72 9.15 -4.70
C THR A 145 1.43 10.60 -4.33
N LYS A 146 2.45 11.47 -4.33
CA LYS A 146 2.27 12.92 -4.15
C LYS A 146 1.37 13.50 -5.24
N PHE A 147 1.67 13.23 -6.51
CA PHE A 147 0.86 13.69 -7.64
C PHE A 147 -0.59 13.19 -7.54
N MET A 148 -0.80 11.90 -7.25
CA MET A 148 -2.13 11.34 -7.05
C MET A 148 -2.90 12.03 -5.91
N SER A 149 -2.23 12.32 -4.80
CA SER A 149 -2.84 13.02 -3.66
C SER A 149 -3.20 14.48 -3.98
N GLU A 150 -2.46 15.14 -4.87
CA GLU A 150 -2.75 16.49 -5.34
C GLU A 150 -4.00 16.51 -6.21
N ILE A 151 -4.16 15.55 -7.13
CA ILE A 151 -5.39 15.41 -7.94
C ILE A 151 -6.60 15.24 -7.02
N ILE A 152 -6.53 14.34 -6.04
CA ILE A 152 -7.62 14.10 -5.09
C ILE A 152 -7.96 15.39 -4.32
N ALA A 153 -6.95 16.13 -3.87
CA ALA A 153 -7.16 17.39 -3.14
C ALA A 153 -7.85 18.46 -4.00
N VAL A 154 -7.47 18.59 -5.28
CA VAL A 154 -8.14 19.52 -6.21
C VAL A 154 -9.61 19.14 -6.38
N ARG A 155 -9.91 17.86 -6.61
CA ARG A 155 -11.29 17.37 -6.76
C ARG A 155 -12.13 17.58 -5.49
N LEU A 156 -11.52 17.44 -4.32
CA LEU A 156 -12.19 17.70 -3.05
C LEU A 156 -12.55 19.18 -2.90
N ALA A 157 -11.61 20.09 -3.23
CA ALA A 157 -11.85 21.53 -3.20
C ALA A 157 -12.91 21.99 -4.22
N GLU A 158 -12.90 21.42 -5.43
CA GLU A 158 -13.93 21.69 -6.45
C GLU A 158 -15.33 21.28 -6.00
N ARG A 159 -15.45 20.21 -5.20
CA ARG A 159 -16.73 19.76 -4.62
C ARG A 159 -17.22 20.70 -3.53
N GLU A 160 -16.33 21.20 -2.69
CA GLU A 160 -16.67 22.14 -1.60
C GLU A 160 -17.07 23.53 -2.10
N ALA A 161 -16.60 23.92 -3.29
CA ALA A 161 -16.94 25.20 -3.92
C ALA A 161 -18.29 25.20 -4.65
N ARG A 162 -18.97 24.04 -4.76
CA ARG A 162 -20.32 23.90 -5.35
C ARG A 162 -21.39 23.89 -4.28
#